data_AF-A0A1U7IYB5-F1
#
_entry.id   AF-A0A1U7IYB5-F1
#
_cell.length_a   1.000
_cell.length_b   1.000
_cell.length_c   1.000
_cell.angle_alpha   90.00
_cell.angle_beta   90.00
_cell.angle_gamma   90.00
#
_symmetry.space_group_name_H-M   'P 1'
#
loop_
_entity.id
_entity.type
_entity.pdbx_description
1 polymer ?
#
loop_
_entity_poly.entity_id
_entity_poly.type
_entity_poly.pdbx_seq_one_letter_code
_entity_poly.pdbx_strand_id
1 'polypeptide(L)' 'MDFYDAFNKTLKRFDLKAGDLARKTDLSIQRVSQFKNGFNVRIDTLQKLLEVMPQEARRYMLLLVAEGEVDSPPSTGG' A
#
# COMPACT_ATOMS: atom_id res chain seq x y z
N MET A 1 -8.79 3.20 8.60
CA MET A 1 -7.78 3.68 7.65
C MET A 1 -8.27 3.42 6.24
N ASP A 2 -8.17 4.38 5.34
CA ASP A 2 -8.50 4.14 3.94
C ASP A 2 -7.34 3.44 3.20
N PHE A 3 -7.57 3.01 1.96
CA PHE A 3 -6.52 2.37 1.15
C PHE A 3 -5.32 3.27 0.87
N TYR A 4 -5.55 4.58 0.85
CA TYR A 4 -4.53 5.58 0.57
C TYR A 4 -3.51 5.66 1.71
N ASP A 5 -4.00 5.83 2.94
CA ASP A 5 -3.19 5.87 4.15
C ASP A 5 -2.49 4.52 4.40
N ALA A 6 -3.20 3.41 4.20
CA ALA A 6 -2.64 2.06 4.38
C ALA A 6 -1.48 1.80 3.41
N PHE A 7 -1.63 2.20 2.14
CA PHE A 7 -0.57 2.10 1.15
C PHE A 7 0.65 2.95 1.53
N ASN A 8 0.45 4.21 1.91
CA ASN A 8 1.54 5.09 2.33
C ASN A 8 2.28 4.56 3.56
N LYS A 9 1.56 4.06 4.57
CA LYS A 9 2.18 3.42 5.74
C LYS A 9 2.97 2.17 5.34
N THR A 10 2.43 1.37 4.42
CA THR A 10 3.11 0.17 3.89
C THR A 10 4.39 0.52 3.16
N LEU A 11 4.36 1.51 2.27
CA LEU A 11 5.55 1.96 1.54
C LEU A 11 6.67 2.39 2.50
N LYS A 12 6.32 3.19 3.52
CA LYS A 12 7.27 3.65 4.53
C LYS A 12 7.84 2.49 5.35
N ARG A 13 7.01 1.53 5.76
CA ARG A 13 7.44 0.40 6.62
C ARG A 13 8.42 -0.53 5.91
N PHE A 14 8.23 -0.74 4.60
CA PHE A 14 9.02 -1.69 3.81
C PHE A 14 10.06 -1.02 2.90
N ASP A 15 10.32 0.28 3.09
CA ASP A 15 11.20 1.11 2.25
C ASP A 15 10.94 0.96 0.74
N LEU A 16 9.65 0.88 0.37
CA LEU A 16 9.23 0.71 -1.02
C LEU A 16 9.02 2.07 -1.68
N LYS A 17 9.61 2.24 -2.88
CA LYS A 17 9.38 3.42 -3.69
C LYS A 17 8.19 3.21 -4.62
N ALA A 18 7.22 4.12 -4.53
CA ALA A 18 6.03 4.09 -5.38
C ALA A 18 6.39 4.06 -6.89
N GLY A 19 7.44 4.76 -7.30
CA GLY A 19 7.93 4.74 -8.69
C GLY A 19 8.51 3.40 -9.14
N ASP A 20 9.06 2.60 -8.22
CA ASP A 20 9.57 1.26 -8.52
C ASP A 20 8.44 0.26 -8.70
N LEU A 21 7.39 0.37 -7.88
CA LEU A 21 6.17 -0.41 -8.06
C LEU A 21 5.46 -0.03 -9.36
N ALA A 22 5.38 1.28 -9.66
CA ALA A 22 4.81 1.78 -10.91
C ALA A 22 5.51 1.16 -12.13
N ARG A 23 6.85 1.12 -12.15
CA ARG A 23 7.65 0.52 -13.23
C ARG A 23 7.45 -0.99 -13.40
N LYS A 24 7.08 -1.69 -12.33
CA LYS A 24 6.76 -3.14 -12.38
C LYS A 24 5.33 -3.42 -12.82
N THR A 25 4.49 -2.39 -12.84
CA THR A 25 3.12 -2.45 -13.33
C THR A 25 3.03 -1.77 -14.70
N ASP A 26 2.01 -2.08 -15.48
CA ASP A 26 1.69 -1.31 -16.69
C ASP A 26 0.94 0.00 -16.35
N LEU A 27 1.29 0.64 -15.23
CA LEU A 27 0.68 1.86 -14.74
C LEU A 27 1.65 3.03 -14.93
N SER A 28 1.14 4.17 -15.38
CA SER A 28 1.97 5.37 -15.47
C SER A 28 2.34 5.87 -14.07
N ILE A 29 3.57 6.41 -13.93
CA ILE A 29 4.06 7.03 -12.70
C ILE A 29 3.09 8.12 -12.19
N GLN A 30 2.44 8.81 -13.12
CA GLN A 30 1.46 9.85 -12.83
C GLN A 30 0.20 9.31 -12.13
N ARG A 31 -0.29 8.12 -12.52
CA ARG A 31 -1.43 7.45 -11.85
C ARG A 31 -1.06 7.01 -10.43
N VAL A 32 0.16 6.52 -10.23
CA VAL A 32 0.65 6.13 -8.90
C VAL A 32 0.85 7.35 -8.00
N SER A 33 1.28 8.48 -8.55
CA SER A 33 1.37 9.75 -7.82
C SER A 33 -0.01 10.28 -7.42
N GLN A 34 -1.02 10.20 -8.30
CA GLN A 34 -2.41 10.56 -7.98
C GLN A 34 -2.99 9.68 -6.88
N PHE A 35 -2.73 8.36 -6.94
CA PHE A 35 -3.04 7.44 -5.84
C PHE A 35 -2.40 7.93 -4.54
N LYS A 36 -1.11 8.27 -4.58
CA LYS A 36 -0.34 8.80 -3.44
C LYS A 36 -0.79 10.20 -2.98
N ASN A 37 -1.82 10.80 -3.57
CA ASN A 37 -2.40 12.05 -3.11
C ASN A 37 -3.91 11.92 -2.81
N GLY A 38 -4.44 10.70 -2.68
CA GLY A 38 -5.84 10.46 -2.27
C GLY A 38 -6.88 10.67 -3.37
N PHE A 39 -6.48 10.69 -4.65
CA PHE A 39 -7.44 10.76 -5.76
C PHE A 39 -8.15 9.41 -5.96
N ASN A 40 -9.43 9.46 -6.35
CA ASN A 40 -10.32 8.31 -6.46
C ASN A 40 -9.70 7.21 -7.35
N VAL A 41 -9.41 6.07 -6.74
CA VAL A 41 -8.62 4.99 -7.35
C VAL A 41 -9.55 4.04 -8.06
N ARG A 42 -9.29 3.74 -9.34
CA ARG A 42 -9.92 2.59 -9.98
C ARG A 42 -9.37 1.31 -9.35
N ILE A 43 -10.26 0.39 -8.96
CA ILE A 43 -9.93 -0.89 -8.28
C ILE A 43 -8.85 -1.68 -9.04
N ASP A 44 -8.81 -1.58 -10.37
CA ASP A 44 -7.78 -2.17 -11.25
C ASP A 44 -6.34 -1.76 -10.91
N THR A 45 -6.15 -0.50 -10.50
CA THR A 45 -4.86 0.11 -10.22
C THR A 45 -4.34 -0.39 -8.88
N LEU A 46 -5.24 -0.46 -7.89
CA LEU A 46 -4.92 -1.01 -6.57
C LEU A 46 -4.53 -2.49 -6.66
N GLN A 47 -5.29 -3.29 -7.42
CA GLN A 47 -4.99 -4.71 -7.60
C GLN A 47 -3.59 -4.92 -8.20
N LYS A 48 -3.27 -4.22 -9.29
CA LYS A 48 -1.94 -4.30 -9.93
C LYS A 48 -0.80 -3.92 -8.98
N LEU A 49 -1.01 -2.91 -8.13
CA LEU A 49 -0.01 -2.50 -7.14
C LEU A 49 0.19 -3.57 -6.06
N LEU A 50 -0.87 -4.20 -5.57
CA LEU A 50 -0.78 -5.29 -4.59
C LEU A 50 -0.10 -6.54 -5.18
N GLU A 51 -0.26 -6.81 -6.47
CA GLU A 51 0.35 -7.96 -7.15
C GLU A 51 1.88 -7.85 -7.24
N VAL A 52 2.42 -6.63 -7.43
CA VAL A 52 3.87 -6.40 -7.54
C VAL A 52 4.57 -6.14 -6.20
N MET A 53 3.80 -5.98 -5.13
CA MET A 53 4.35 -5.84 -3.78
C MET A 53 4.91 -7.17 -3.27
N PRO A 54 5.96 -7.12 -2.43
CA PRO A 54 6.35 -8.27 -1.61
C PRO A 54 5.14 -8.81 -0.84
N GLN A 55 5.05 -10.13 -0.70
CA GLN A 55 3.91 -10.80 -0.06
C GLN A 55 3.62 -10.26 1.34
N GLU A 56 4.66 -9.98 2.13
CA GLU A 56 4.56 -9.43 3.48
C GLU A 56 4.01 -8.00 3.49
N ALA A 57 4.44 -7.16 2.55
CA ALA A 57 3.96 -5.80 2.40
C ALA A 57 2.48 -5.77 1.97
N ARG A 58 2.08 -6.64 1.03
CA ARG A 58 0.68 -6.81 0.63
C ARG A 58 -0.20 -7.22 1.82
N ARG A 59 0.24 -8.21 2.60
CA ARG A 59 -0.51 -8.68 3.77
C ARG A 59 -0.67 -7.58 4.81
N TYR A 60 0.41 -6.85 5.11
CA TYR A 60 0.40 -5.74 6.04
C TYR A 60 -0.58 -4.64 5.60
N MET A 61 -0.58 -4.26 4.33
CA MET A 61 -1.49 -3.25 3.80
C MET A 61 -2.97 -3.66 3.97
N LEU A 62 -3.31 -4.90 3.63
CA LEU A 62 -4.69 -5.39 3.74
C LEU A 62 -5.16 -5.46 5.20
N LEU A 63 -4.27 -5.81 6.14
CA LEU A 63 -4.57 -5.77 7.56
C LEU A 63 -4.83 -4.34 8.05
N LEU A 64 -4.02 -3.36 7.63
CA LEU A 64 -4.24 -1.94 7.99
C LEU A 64 -5.61 -1.42 7.53
N VAL A 65 -6.05 -1.82 6.34
CA VAL A 65 -7.37 -1.45 5.82
C VAL A 65 -8.48 -2.14 6.61
N ALA A 66 -8.32 -3.43 6.91
CA ALA A 66 -9.32 -4.22 7.62
C ALA A 66 -9.48 -3.80 9.09
N GLU A 67 -8.39 -3.47 9.77
CA GLU A 67 -8.37 -3.23 11.22
C GLU A 67 -8.55 -1.75 11.60
N GLY A 68 -8.58 -0.84 10.62
CA GLY A 68 -8.96 0.55 10.84
C GLY A 68 -7.88 1.43 11.49
N GLU A 69 -7.00 0.88 12.32
CA GLU A 69 -5.83 1.52 12.93
C GLU A 69 -5.00 0.43 13.64
N VAL A 70 -3.73 0.24 13.27
CA VAL A 70 -2.78 -0.50 14.12
C VAL A 70 -1.48 0.29 14.18
N ASP A 71 -1.45 1.30 15.05
CA ASP A 71 -0.19 1.76 15.63
C ASP A 71 0.03 0.98 16.93
N SER A 72 0.36 -0.31 16.80
CA SER A 72 1.03 -1.11 17.84
C SER A 72 1.62 -2.37 17.22
N PRO A 73 2.94 -2.66 17.39
CA PRO A 73 3.45 -4.00 17.13
C PRO A 73 2.72 -5.01 18.04
N PRO A 74 2.64 -6.30 17.66
CA PRO A 74 2.03 -7.30 18.53
C PRO A 74 2.77 -7.29 19.88
N SER A 75 2.06 -6.85 20.92
CA SER A 75 2.47 -7.08 22.30
C SER A 75 2.64 -8.57 22.46
N THR A 76 3.90 -9.03 22.43
CA THR A 76 4.24 -10.38 22.81
C THR A 76 4.14 -10.40 24.33
N GLY A 77 2.92 -10.59 24.83
CA GLY A 77 2.66 -10.85 26.24
C GLY A 77 3.25 -12.22 26.58
N GLY A 78 4.12 -12.23 27.58
CA GLY A 78 4.86 -13.40 28.03
C GLY A 78 4.08 -14.40 28.87
#